data_AF-Q4TDA6-F1
#
_entry.id   AF-Q4TDA6-F1
#
_cell.length_a   1.000
_cell.length_b   1.000
_cell.length_c   1.000
_cell.angle_alpha   90.00
_cell.angle_beta   90.00
_cell.angle_gamma   90.00
#
_symmetry.space_group_name_H-M   'P 1'
#
loop_
_entity.id
_entity.type
_entity.pdbx_description
1 polymer ?
#
loop_
_entity_poly.entity_id
_entity_poly.type
_entity_poly.pdbx_seq_one_letter_code
_entity_poly.pdbx_strand_id
1 'polypeptide(L)'
;VYNVHYSMSINGKVEEGTMEMDAANNMERFSTGSGSDEALEVHDFEIGIAGIRFAGGDKCYIKTQAKARLPDVAALSREAMTFELVGS
;
A
#
# COMPACT_ATOMS: atom_id res chain seq x y z
N VAL A 1 11.85 -2.95 -7.51
CA VAL A 1 11.26 -2.67 -6.19
C VAL A 1 11.76 -1.32 -5.70
N TYR A 2 10.85 -0.39 -5.41
CA TYR A 2 11.13 0.94 -4.85
C TYR A 2 10.37 1.11 -3.54
N ASN A 3 11.05 1.57 -2.49
CA ASN A 3 10.51 1.64 -1.14
C ASN A 3 10.38 3.09 -0.67
N VAL A 4 9.17 3.47 -0.30
CA VAL A 4 8.86 4.78 0.28
C VAL A 4 8.47 4.58 1.73
N HIS A 5 9.07 5.36 2.63
CA HIS A 5 8.57 5.51 3.99
C HIS A 5 7.60 6.68 3.98
N TYR A 6 6.38 6.47 4.46
CA TYR A 6 5.36 7.51 4.56
C TYR A 6 4.75 7.50 5.95
N SER A 7 4.24 8.65 6.38
CA SER A 7 3.47 8.77 7.62
C SER A 7 2.04 9.17 7.31
N MET A 8 1.09 8.59 8.04
CA MET A 8 -0.35 8.88 7.92
C MET A 8 -0.87 9.31 9.29
N SER A 9 -1.68 10.37 9.34
CA SER A 9 -2.37 10.76 10.57
C SER A 9 -3.78 10.18 10.58
N ILE A 10 -4.04 9.22 11.48
CA ILE A 10 -5.36 8.62 11.67
C ILE A 10 -5.85 9.04 13.05
N ASN A 11 -6.96 9.78 13.10
CA ASN A 11 -7.53 10.33 14.34
C ASN A 11 -6.53 11.15 15.18
N GLY A 12 -5.61 11.88 14.51
CA GLY A 12 -4.57 12.68 15.17
C GLY A 12 -3.38 11.88 15.69
N LYS A 13 -3.36 10.56 15.50
CA LYS A 13 -2.20 9.71 15.76
C LYS A 13 -1.43 9.50 14.46
N VAL A 14 -0.15 9.85 14.47
CA VAL A 14 0.75 9.58 13.34
C VAL A 14 1.15 8.11 13.39
N GLU A 15 0.86 7.40 12.32
CA GLU A 15 1.27 6.02 12.07
C GLU A 15 2.27 6.02 10.91
N GLU A 16 3.34 5.26 11.06
CA GLU A 16 4.32 5.05 10.01
C GLU A 16 3.90 3.87 9.13
N GLY A 17 4.27 3.94 7.85
CA GLY A 17 4.05 2.88 6.89
C GLY A 17 5.11 2.85 5.81
N THR A 18 5.16 1.73 5.10
CA THR A 18 6.02 1.56 3.93
C THR A 18 5.18 1.22 2.73
N MET A 19 5.56 1.78 1.59
CA MET A 19 5.05 1.41 0.27
C MET A 19 6.18 0.81 -0.54
N GLU A 20 5.96 -0.37 -1.09
CA GLU A 20 6.84 -0.99 -2.06
C GLU A 20 6.15 -1.04 -3.42
N MET A 21 6.75 -0.43 -4.44
CA MET A 21 6.33 -0.56 -5.84
C MET A 21 7.23 -1.55 -6.57
N ASP A 22 6.63 -2.60 -7.12
CA ASP A 22 7.29 -3.57 -7.99
C ASP A 22 6.72 -3.49 -9.41
N ALA A 23 7.16 -2.48 -10.16
CA ALA A 23 6.73 -2.24 -11.54
C ALA A 23 7.04 -3.41 -12.50
N ALA A 24 8.05 -4.24 -12.19
CA ALA A 24 8.37 -5.42 -13.01
C ALA A 24 7.26 -6.48 -12.92
N ASN A 25 6.67 -6.63 -11.73
CA ASN A 25 5.56 -7.54 -11.48
C ASN A 25 4.19 -6.85 -11.49
N ASN A 26 4.14 -5.53 -11.75
CA ASN A 26 2.93 -4.73 -11.75
C ASN A 26 2.16 -4.81 -10.41
N MET A 27 2.91 -4.80 -9.30
CA MET A 27 2.39 -4.93 -7.95
C MET A 27 2.79 -3.76 -7.04
N GLU A 28 1.92 -3.45 -6.08
CA GLU A 28 2.21 -2.56 -4.95
C GLU A 28 1.93 -3.25 -3.63
N ARG A 29 2.72 -2.92 -2.62
CA ARG A 29 2.54 -3.38 -1.23
C ARG A 29 2.55 -2.19 -0.29
N PHE A 30 1.59 -2.15 0.61
CA PHE A 30 1.54 -1.18 1.70
C PHE A 30 1.61 -1.94 3.02
N SER A 31 2.46 -1.51 3.93
CA SER A 31 2.50 -2.03 5.30
C SER A 31 2.43 -0.90 6.31
N THR A 32 1.70 -1.11 7.40
CA THR A 32 1.60 -0.17 8.52
C THR A 32 1.44 -0.93 9.82
N GLY A 33 1.69 -0.26 10.95
CA GLY A 33 1.65 -0.87 12.27
C GLY A 33 2.82 -1.83 12.51
N SER A 34 2.72 -2.59 13.60
CA SER A 34 3.71 -3.61 13.94
C SER A 34 3.10 -4.67 14.85
N GLY A 35 3.68 -5.88 14.86
CA GLY A 35 3.22 -6.96 15.72
C GLY A 35 1.78 -7.39 15.40
N SER A 36 0.90 -7.41 16.40
CA SER A 36 -0.53 -7.76 16.22
C SER A 36 -1.31 -6.69 15.45
N ASP A 37 -0.81 -5.47 15.40
CA ASP A 37 -1.49 -4.31 14.80
C ASP A 37 -1.03 -4.07 13.36
N GLU A 38 -0.15 -4.93 12.83
CA GLU A 38 0.32 -4.83 11.46
C GLU A 38 -0.82 -5.07 10.47
N ALA A 39 -0.91 -4.22 9.45
CA ALA A 39 -1.76 -4.42 8.28
C ALA A 39 -0.88 -4.45 7.02
N LEU A 40 -1.18 -5.41 6.14
CA LEU A 40 -0.52 -5.60 4.85
C LEU A 40 -1.57 -5.54 3.75
N GLU A 41 -1.48 -4.54 2.88
CA GLU A 41 -2.28 -4.44 1.66
C GLU A 41 -1.40 -4.71 0.44
N VAL A 42 -1.91 -5.48 -0.51
CA VAL A 42 -1.23 -5.82 -1.77
C VAL A 42 -2.19 -5.58 -2.93
N HIS A 43 -1.70 -4.87 -3.93
CA HIS A 43 -2.40 -4.63 -5.19
C HIS A 43 -1.66 -5.36 -6.31
N ASP A 44 -2.34 -6.27 -6.98
CA ASP A 44 -1.88 -6.88 -8.23
C ASP A 44 -2.69 -6.31 -9.38
N PHE A 45 -2.07 -5.41 -10.13
CA PHE A 45 -2.71 -4.72 -11.25
C PHE A 45 -2.70 -5.57 -12.54
N GLU A 46 -1.88 -6.61 -12.61
CA GLU A 46 -1.82 -7.53 -13.75
C GLU A 46 -3.08 -8.38 -13.81
N ILE A 47 -3.47 -8.96 -12.66
CA ILE A 47 -4.67 -9.78 -12.56
C ILE A 47 -5.90 -8.98 -12.12
N GLY A 48 -5.72 -7.77 -11.58
CA GLY A 48 -6.82 -6.90 -11.16
C GLY A 48 -7.42 -7.34 -9.82
N ILE A 49 -6.57 -7.72 -8.86
CA ILE A 49 -6.97 -8.14 -7.52
C ILE A 49 -6.22 -7.31 -6.47
N ALA A 50 -6.93 -6.92 -5.42
CA ALA A 50 -6.34 -6.37 -4.21
C ALA A 50 -6.67 -7.26 -3.02
N GLY A 51 -5.73 -7.35 -2.08
CA GLY A 51 -5.89 -8.09 -0.84
C GLY A 51 -5.39 -7.28 0.35
N ILE A 52 -6.08 -7.41 1.48
CA ILE A 52 -5.61 -6.87 2.77
C ILE A 52 -5.69 -7.93 3.86
N ARG A 53 -4.62 -8.04 4.64
CA ARG A 53 -4.51 -8.89 5.83
C ARG A 53 -4.15 -8.02 7.03
N PHE A 54 -4.79 -8.32 8.17
CA PHE A 54 -4.39 -7.81 9.48
C PHE A 54 -3.69 -8.92 10.25
N ALA A 55 -2.53 -8.65 10.84
CA ALA A 55 -1.72 -9.65 11.56
C ALA A 55 -2.47 -10.24 12.76
N GLY A 56 -3.23 -9.43 13.49
CA GLY A 56 -4.11 -9.87 14.58
C GLY A 56 -5.42 -10.53 14.14
N GLY A 57 -5.65 -10.70 12.83
CA GLY A 57 -6.86 -11.32 12.29
C GLY A 57 -6.60 -12.66 11.60
N ASP A 58 -7.63 -13.50 11.54
CA ASP A 58 -7.56 -14.83 10.91
C ASP A 58 -7.94 -14.83 9.42
N LYS A 59 -8.31 -13.66 8.87
CA LYS A 59 -8.85 -13.53 7.52
C LYS A 59 -8.02 -12.57 6.66
N CYS A 60 -7.97 -12.89 5.38
CA CYS A 60 -7.56 -11.98 4.33
C CYS A 60 -8.79 -11.57 3.53
N TYR A 61 -8.94 -10.28 3.26
CA TYR A 61 -10.02 -9.73 2.46
C TYR A 61 -9.52 -9.53 1.04
N ILE A 62 -10.22 -10.09 0.06
CA ILE A 62 -9.84 -10.01 -1.35
C ILE A 62 -10.95 -9.28 -2.11
N LYS A 63 -10.57 -8.34 -2.96
CA LYS A 63 -11.49 -7.64 -3.86
C LYS A 63 -10.92 -7.61 -5.28
N THR A 64 -11.81 -7.53 -6.26
CA THR A 64 -11.42 -7.14 -7.61
C THR A 64 -11.10 -5.65 -7.64
N GLN A 65 -10.13 -5.27 -8.47
CA GLN A 65 -9.78 -3.89 -8.77
C GLN A 65 -9.58 -3.70 -10.28
N ALA A 66 -9.53 -2.45 -10.73
CA ALA A 66 -9.19 -2.17 -12.12
C ALA A 66 -7.77 -2.66 -12.42
N LYS A 67 -7.59 -3.30 -13.56
CA LYS A 67 -6.25 -3.55 -14.10
C LYS A 67 -5.62 -2.23 -14.50
N ALA A 68 -4.34 -2.08 -14.22
CA ALA A 68 -3.57 -0.90 -14.58
C ALA A 68 -2.14 -1.34 -14.90
N ARG A 69 -1.33 -0.40 -15.40
CA ARG A 69 0.11 -0.59 -15.52
C ARG A 69 0.79 0.41 -14.62
N LEU A 70 1.54 -0.09 -13.64
CA LEU A 70 2.37 0.77 -12.81
C LEU A 70 3.43 1.46 -13.69
N PRO A 71 3.68 2.76 -13.47
CA PRO A 71 4.76 3.46 -14.13
C PRO A 71 6.10 2.84 -13.73
N ASP A 72 7.08 2.90 -14.64
CA ASP A 72 8.46 2.58 -14.28
C ASP A 72 8.94 3.59 -13.24
N VAL A 73 9.35 3.10 -12.07
CA VAL A 73 9.72 3.94 -10.94
C VAL A 73 11.00 4.73 -11.22
N ALA A 74 11.81 4.31 -12.20
CA ALA A 74 12.93 5.12 -12.69
C ALA A 74 12.47 6.48 -13.28
N ALA A 75 11.21 6.59 -13.72
CA ALA A 75 10.61 7.82 -14.24
C ALA A 75 9.92 8.67 -13.15
N LEU A 76 9.70 8.14 -11.94
CA LEU A 76 9.05 8.85 -10.83
C LEU A 76 10.10 9.52 -9.95
N SER A 77 10.57 10.70 -10.36
CA SER A 77 11.43 11.54 -9.52
C SER A 77 10.62 12.21 -8.40
N ARG A 78 10.79 11.73 -7.16
CA ARG A 78 10.89 12.49 -5.89
C ARG A 78 9.90 13.64 -5.59
N GLU A 79 8.71 13.69 -6.16
CA GLU A 79 7.63 14.50 -5.59
C GLU A 79 6.94 13.69 -4.49
N ALA A 80 7.11 14.15 -3.25
CA ALA A 80 6.52 13.53 -2.07
C ALA A 80 5.01 13.38 -2.27
N MET A 81 4.53 12.14 -2.39
CA MET A 81 3.12 11.84 -2.47
C MET A 81 2.53 11.94 -1.06
N THR A 82 2.08 13.13 -0.69
CA THR A 82 1.29 13.33 0.54
C THR A 82 -0.14 12.90 0.25
N PHE A 83 -0.57 11.74 0.76
CA PHE A 83 -1.96 11.29 0.67
C PHE A 83 -2.72 11.74 1.92
N GLU A 84 -3.63 12.71 1.78
CA GLU A 84 -4.62 13.03 2.82
C GLU A 84 -5.83 12.10 2.67
N LEU A 85 -6.01 11.20 3.63
CA LEU A 85 -7.20 10.35 3.74
C LEU A 85 -8.19 11.01 4.71
N VAL A 86 -9.13 11.80 4.17
CA VAL A 86 -10.24 12.36 4.95
C VAL A 86 -11.32 11.29 5.06
N GLY A 87 -11.43 10.66 6.23
CA GLY A 87 -12.56 9.80 6.57
C GLY A 87 -13.86 10.62 6.54
N SER A 88 -14.85 10.15 5.78
CA SER A 88 -16.19 10.75 5.68
C SER A 88 -17.07 10.37 6.86
#